data_AF-J3K847-F1
#
_entry.id   AF-J3K847-F1
#
_cell.length_a   1.000
_cell.length_b   1.000
_cell.length_c   1.000
_cell.angle_alpha   90.00
_cell.angle_beta   90.00
_cell.angle_gamma   90.00
#
_symmetry.space_group_name_H-M   'P 1'
#
loop_
_entity.id
_entity.type
_entity.pdbx_description
1 polymer ?
#
loop_
_entity_poly.entity_id
_entity_poly.type
_entity_poly.pdbx_seq_one_letter_code
_entity_poly.pdbx_strand_id
1 'polypeptide(L)'
;MFTPDASLTEMEAAIRFQRLVQIGSAADYAAEFEWLRSKISRETYHASLFFVGLKDEIQNRISQCGEMPSTLEARSYRQKLQEKVVGCTMDENFE
;
A
#
# COMPACT_ATOMS: atom_id res chain seq x y z
N MET A 1 8.53 16.25 17.38
CA MET A 1 8.67 15.16 18.36
C MET A 1 7.76 14.03 17.92
N PHE A 2 8.34 12.88 17.61
CA PHE A 2 7.59 11.69 17.24
C PHE A 2 6.75 11.17 18.43
N THR A 3 5.48 10.87 18.19
CA THR A 3 4.57 10.29 19.20
C THR A 3 3.93 9.04 18.59
N PRO A 4 4.18 7.84 19.15
CA PRO A 4 3.62 6.60 18.63
C PRO A 4 2.09 6.56 18.75
N ASP A 5 1.41 6.13 17.70
CA ASP A 5 -0.04 5.90 17.72
C ASP A 5 -0.33 4.41 17.81
N ALA A 6 -0.67 3.96 19.03
CA ALA A 6 -0.90 2.55 19.32
C ALA A 6 -2.07 1.94 18.54
N SER A 7 -2.97 2.76 17.99
CA SER A 7 -4.17 2.31 17.29
C SER A 7 -3.96 2.01 15.80
N LEU A 8 -2.76 2.25 15.26
CA LEU A 8 -2.49 1.99 13.84
C LEU A 8 -2.69 0.52 13.47
N THR A 9 -3.48 0.30 12.43
CA THR A 9 -3.54 -0.99 11.76
C THR A 9 -2.23 -1.25 11.01
N GLU A 10 -1.93 -2.54 10.78
CA GLU A 10 -0.76 -2.95 10.01
C GLU A 10 -0.74 -2.34 8.59
N MET A 11 -1.91 -2.19 7.97
CA MET A 11 -2.06 -1.57 6.65
C MET A 11 -1.72 -0.07 6.66
N GLU A 12 -2.26 0.67 7.63
CA GLU A 12 -1.95 2.09 7.79
C GLU A 12 -0.47 2.28 8.09
N ALA A 13 0.14 1.37 8.85
CA ALA A 13 1.56 1.42 9.17
C ALA A 13 2.38 1.21 7.89
N ALA A 14 2.00 0.26 7.04
CA ALA A 14 2.65 0.02 5.76
C ALA A 14 2.53 1.21 4.80
N ILE A 15 1.36 1.84 4.69
CA ILE A 15 1.16 3.04 3.86
C ILE A 15 2.01 4.21 4.39
N ARG A 16 2.01 4.45 5.71
CA ARG A 16 2.84 5.50 6.32
C ARG A 16 4.33 5.22 6.14
N PHE A 17 4.76 3.97 6.27
CA PHE A 17 6.14 3.56 6.04
C PHE A 17 6.61 3.84 4.61
N GLN A 18 5.77 3.55 3.60
CA GLN A 18 6.10 3.86 2.19
C GLN A 18 6.18 5.37 1.91
N ARG A 19 5.41 6.18 2.64
CA ARG A 19 5.39 7.63 2.52
C ARG A 19 6.33 8.33 3.50
N LEU A 20 7.12 7.59 4.26
CA LEU A 20 7.94 8.14 5.32
C LEU A 20 9.06 8.99 4.72
N VAL A 21 9.02 10.30 5.01
CA VAL A 21 10.04 11.27 4.60
C VAL A 21 10.64 11.88 5.84
N GLN A 22 11.96 12.10 5.85
CA GLN A 22 12.62 12.77 6.95
C GLN A 22 12.14 14.22 7.05
N ILE A 23 11.34 14.50 8.07
CA ILE A 23 10.93 15.85 8.47
C ILE A 23 11.43 16.08 9.89
N GLY A 24 12.27 17.11 10.08
CA GLY A 24 12.86 17.40 11.38
C GLY A 24 14.15 16.62 11.67
N SER A 25 14.33 16.17 12.91
CA SER A 25 15.60 15.58 13.35
C SER A 25 15.79 14.15 12.84
N ALA A 26 17.04 13.76 12.61
CA ALA A 26 17.37 12.37 12.23
C ALA A 26 16.97 11.36 13.32
N ALA A 27 16.99 11.78 14.59
CA ALA A 27 16.58 10.94 15.72
C ALA A 27 15.07 10.68 15.71
N ASP A 28 14.25 11.70 15.46
CA ASP A 28 12.79 11.54 15.32
C ASP A 28 12.45 10.63 14.13
N TYR A 29 13.12 10.84 13.00
CA TYR A 29 12.93 10.01 11.79
C TYR A 29 13.29 8.55 12.04
N ALA A 30 14.43 8.26 12.67
CA ALA A 30 14.84 6.90 12.97
C ALA A 30 13.87 6.23 13.96
N ALA A 31 13.35 6.97 14.94
CA ALA A 31 12.36 6.47 15.88
C ALA A 31 11.03 6.11 15.17
N GLU A 32 10.54 6.98 14.28
CA GLU A 32 9.33 6.72 13.50
C GLU A 32 9.53 5.55 12.54
N PHE A 33 10.69 5.45 11.88
CA PHE A 33 11.05 4.35 11.00
C PHE A 33 11.01 3.00 11.72
N GLU A 34 11.73 2.87 12.85
CA GLU A 34 11.76 1.61 13.60
C GLU A 34 10.39 1.25 14.18
N TRP A 35 9.64 2.26 14.62
CA TRP A 35 8.29 2.04 15.13
C TRP A 35 7.35 1.52 14.04
N LEU A 36 7.30 2.16 12.88
CA LEU A 36 6.49 1.70 11.74
C LEU A 36 6.94 0.31 11.28
N ARG A 37 8.25 0.06 11.19
CA ARG A 37 8.82 -1.26 10.84
C ARG A 37 8.36 -2.36 11.78
N SER A 38 8.26 -2.06 13.09
CA SER A 38 7.81 -3.03 14.10
C SER A 38 6.33 -3.42 13.99
N LYS A 39 5.52 -2.63 13.29
CA LYS A 39 4.08 -2.82 13.10
C LYS A 39 3.72 -3.57 11.82
N ILE A 40 4.69 -3.77 10.93
CA ILE A 40 4.47 -4.32 9.59
C ILE A 40 5.09 -5.71 9.52
N SER A 41 4.30 -6.72 9.17
CA SER A 41 4.84 -8.06 8.90
C SER A 41 5.72 -8.04 7.64
N ARG A 42 6.61 -9.03 7.54
CA ARG A 42 7.45 -9.19 6.34
C ARG A 42 6.62 -9.33 5.06
N GLU A 43 5.46 -9.98 5.13
CA GLU A 43 4.58 -10.15 3.98
C GLU A 43 3.97 -8.82 3.54
N THR A 44 3.40 -8.06 4.49
CA THR A 44 2.85 -6.73 4.22
C THR A 44 3.91 -5.77 3.69
N TYR A 45 5.14 -5.84 4.21
CA TYR A 45 6.26 -5.08 3.67
C TYR A 45 6.49 -5.38 2.18
N HIS A 46 6.57 -6.66 1.81
CA HIS A 46 6.75 -7.05 0.41
C HIS A 46 5.54 -6.69 -0.48
N ALA A 47 4.31 -6.84 0.03
CA ALA A 47 3.10 -6.44 -0.68
C ALA A 47 3.05 -4.90 -0.89
N SER A 48 3.49 -4.12 0.10
CA SER A 48 3.55 -2.66 0.00
C SER A 48 4.58 -2.18 -1.04
N LEU A 49 5.73 -2.84 -1.15
CA LEU A 49 6.72 -2.56 -2.21
C LEU A 49 6.16 -2.89 -3.60
N PHE A 50 5.39 -3.98 -3.72
CA PHE A 50 4.70 -4.30 -4.97
C PHE A 50 3.66 -3.24 -5.32
N PHE A 51 2.90 -2.75 -4.33
CA PHE A 51 1.87 -1.73 -4.50
C PHE A 51 2.41 -0.41 -5.06
N VAL A 52 3.55 0.09 -4.54
CA VAL A 52 4.18 1.34 -5.02
C VAL A 52 4.61 1.25 -6.49
N GLY A 53 4.94 0.05 -6.98
CA GLY A 53 5.30 -0.17 -8.39
C GLY A 53 4.11 -0.22 -9.36
N LEU A 54 2.86 -0.17 -8.87
CA LEU A 54 1.67 -0.18 -9.71
C LEU A 54 1.38 1.21 -10.26
N LYS A 55 0.66 1.30 -11.39
CA LYS A 55 0.17 2.58 -11.90
C LYS A 55 -0.76 3.24 -10.87
N ASP A 56 -0.75 4.56 -10.78
CA ASP A 56 -1.59 5.34 -9.84
C ASP A 56 -3.08 4.97 -9.91
N GLU A 57 -3.59 4.72 -11.11
CA GLU A 57 -4.97 4.26 -11.32
C GLU A 57 -5.27 2.95 -10.59
N ILE A 58 -4.32 2.00 -10.61
CA ILE A 58 -4.45 0.71 -9.94
C ILE A 58 -4.31 0.87 -8.43
N GLN A 59 -3.38 1.71 -7.98
CA GLN A 59 -3.20 2.05 -6.57
C GLN A 59 -4.47 2.68 -5.99
N ASN A 60 -5.11 3.60 -6.72
CA ASN A 60 -6.35 4.27 -6.32
C ASN A 60 -7.52 3.28 -6.21
N ARG A 61 -7.67 2.36 -7.18
CA ARG A 61 -8.72 1.33 -7.13
C ARG A 61 -8.55 0.39 -5.94
N ILE A 62 -7.33 -0.06 -5.67
CA ILE A 62 -7.02 -0.92 -4.50
C ILE A 62 -7.28 -0.16 -3.19
N SER A 63 -6.90 1.11 -3.11
CA SER A 63 -7.13 1.96 -1.93
C SER A 63 -8.63 2.16 -1.63
N GLN A 64 -9.48 2.19 -2.66
CA GLN A 64 -10.93 2.28 -2.53
C GLN A 64 -11.58 0.95 -2.11
N CYS A 65 -10.99 -0.19 -2.50
CA CYS A 65 -11.50 -1.51 -2.15
C CYS A 65 -11.04 -2.01 -0.76
N GLY A 66 -10.07 -1.34 -0.13
CA GLY A 66 -9.65 -1.63 1.26
C GLY A 66 -8.79 -2.89 1.45
N GLU A 67 -8.51 -3.65 0.40
CA GLU A 67 -7.76 -4.91 0.46
C GLU A 67 -6.46 -4.81 -0.37
N MET A 68 -5.30 -4.97 0.28
CA MET A 68 -4.03 -5.10 -0.45
C MET A 68 -3.88 -6.55 -0.93
N PRO A 69 -3.60 -6.78 -2.21
CA PRO A 69 -3.42 -8.14 -2.70
C PRO A 69 -2.27 -8.81 -1.94
N SER A 70 -2.54 -9.98 -1.36
CA SER A 70 -1.50 -10.81 -0.73
C SER A 70 -0.36 -11.07 -1.72
N THR A 71 0.86 -11.30 -1.26
CA THR A 71 2.03 -11.43 -2.15
C THR A 71 1.89 -12.55 -3.20
N LEU A 72 1.12 -13.59 -2.90
CA LEU A 72 0.72 -14.66 -3.82
C LEU A 72 -0.35 -14.21 -4.82
N GLU A 73 -1.37 -13.49 -4.36
CA GLU A 73 -2.40 -12.94 -5.25
C GLU A 73 -1.88 -11.81 -6.12
N ALA A 74 -0.89 -11.02 -5.69
CA ALA A 74 -0.22 -9.99 -6.49
C ALA A 74 0.44 -10.56 -7.77
N ARG A 75 0.94 -11.80 -7.71
CA ARG A 75 1.43 -12.53 -8.91
C ARG A 75 0.28 -12.94 -9.84
N SER A 76 -0.83 -13.42 -9.28
CA SER A 76 -2.03 -13.78 -10.07
C SER A 76 -2.76 -12.53 -10.63
N TYR A 77 -2.74 -11.42 -9.90
CA TYR A 77 -3.32 -10.13 -10.27
C TYR A 77 -2.61 -9.53 -11.48
N ARG A 78 -1.29 -9.74 -11.64
CA ARG A 78 -0.57 -9.35 -12.86
C ARG A 78 -1.14 -10.04 -14.11
N GLN A 79 -1.47 -11.32 -13.98
CA GLN A 79 -2.04 -12.12 -15.07
C GLN A 79 -3.50 -11.74 -15.34
N LYS A 80 -4.30 -11.55 -14.28
CA LYS A 80 -5.71 -11.15 -14.38
C LYS A 80 -5.93 -9.69 -14.80
N LEU A 81 -5.01 -8.76 -14.51
CA LEU A 81 -5.09 -7.37 -14.97
C LEU A 81 -4.84 -7.24 -16.48
N GLN A 82 -4.03 -8.11 -17.08
CA GLN A 82 -3.92 -8.18 -18.54
C GLN A 82 -5.27 -8.58 -19.19
N GLU A 83 -6.07 -9.41 -18.52
CA GLU A 83 -7.40 -9.83 -19.00
C GLU A 83 -8.52 -8.83 -18.62
N LYS A 84 -8.46 -8.19 -17.44
CA LYS A 84 -9.52 -7.28 -16.94
C LYS A 84 -9.40 -5.82 -17.39
N VAL A 85 -8.23 -5.34 -17.83
CA VAL A 85 -8.14 -3.99 -18.43
C VAL A 85 -8.96 -3.91 -19.73
N VAL A 86 -9.25 -5.05 -20.38
CA VAL A 86 -10.19 -5.14 -21.52
C VAL A 86 -11.65 -5.24 -21.08
N GLY A 87 -11.92 -5.73 -19.86
CA GLY A 87 -13.27 -5.96 -19.33
C GLY A 87 -13.85 -4.84 -18.46
N CYS A 88 -13.04 -3.88 -17.99
CA CYS A 88 -13.52 -2.73 -17.20
C CYS A 88 -13.79 -1.47 -18.06
N THR A 89 -13.69 -1.54 -19.39
CA THR A 89 -14.08 -0.46 -20.32
C THR A 89 -15.48 -0.62 -20.89
N MET A 90 -16.24 -1.64 -20.49
CA MET A 90 -17.66 -1.73 -20.83
C MET A 90 -18.42 -2.01 -19.55
N ASP A 91 -18.70 -0.95 -18.80
CA ASP A 91 -20.02 -0.76 -18.21
C ASP A 91 -20.15 0.71 -17.78
N GLU A 92 -21.26 1.30 -18.24
CA GLU A 92 -21.88 2.56 -17.80
C GLU A 92 -21.27 3.86 -18.37
N ASN A 93 -21.97 4.71 -19.14
CA ASN A 93 -23.39 4.90 -19.42
C ASN A 93 -23.53 5.79 -20.68
N PHE A 94 -24.62 5.65 -21.44
CA PHE A 94 -25.62 6.71 -21.64
C PHE A 94 -26.80 6.14 -22.43
N GLU A 95 -28.00 6.37 -21.91
CA GLU A 95 -29.29 6.15 -22.57
C GLU A 95 -29.35 6.74 -23.99
#